data_AF-D2HBR3-F1
#
_entry.id   AF-D2HBR3-F1
#
_cell.length_a   1.000
_cell.length_b   1.000
_cell.length_c   1.000
_cell.angle_alpha   90.00
_cell.angle_beta   90.00
_cell.angle_gamma   90.00
#
_symmetry.space_group_name_H-M   'P 1'
#
loop_
_entity.id
_entity.type
_entity.pdbx_description
1 polymer ?
#
loop_
_entity_poly.entity_id
_entity_poly.type
_entity_poly.pdbx_seq_one_letter_code
_entity_poly.pdbx_strand_id
1 'polypeptide(L)' 'IQTRIANEKYLRTHKEVELLLSGFFREMFLKRPGNIQEFAADYFTDPRLPNKIHMQLIKEKKAA' A
#
# COMPACT_ATOMS: atom_id res chain seq x y z
N ILE A 1 25.06 -3.38 1.54
CA ILE A 1 24.45 -4.68 1.16
C ILE A 1 23.39 -5.12 2.18
N GLN A 2 23.70 -5.17 3.49
CA GLN A 2 22.76 -5.60 4.54
C GLN A 2 21.43 -4.84 4.57
N THR A 3 21.46 -3.50 4.45
CA THR A 3 20.24 -2.67 4.41
C THR A 3 19.28 -3.06 3.29
N ARG A 4 19.82 -3.42 2.11
CA ARG A 4 18.99 -3.80 0.96
C ARG A 4 18.28 -5.13 1.20
N ILE A 5 19.00 -6.12 1.77
CA ILE A 5 18.44 -7.42 2.14
C ILE A 5 17.37 -7.27 3.23
N ALA A 6 17.64 -6.44 4.24
CA ALA A 6 16.68 -6.18 5.31
C ALA A 6 15.40 -5.52 4.76
N ASN A 7 15.54 -4.54 3.86
CA ASN A 7 14.39 -3.90 3.21
C ASN A 7 13.60 -4.89 2.36
N GLU A 8 14.25 -5.70 1.53
CA GLU A 8 13.56 -6.72 0.72
C GLU A 8 12.83 -7.74 1.60
N LYS A 9 13.45 -8.19 2.70
CA LYS A 9 12.79 -9.07 3.67
C LYS A 9 11.56 -8.38 4.26
N TYR A 10 11.69 -7.11 4.68
CA TYR A 10 10.57 -6.34 5.18
C TYR A 10 9.43 -6.29 4.16
N LEU A 11 9.72 -5.83 2.92
CA LEU A 11 8.72 -5.70 1.86
C LEU A 11 8.00 -7.01 1.53
N ARG A 12 8.68 -8.16 1.64
CA ARG A 12 8.09 -9.48 1.36
C ARG A 12 7.27 -10.06 2.51
N THR A 13 7.63 -9.78 3.76
CA THR A 13 6.97 -10.40 4.93
C THR A 13 5.85 -9.56 5.53
N HIS A 14 5.73 -8.29 5.12
CA HIS A 14 4.85 -7.31 5.74
C HIS A 14 3.65 -7.01 4.86
N LYS A 15 2.49 -7.50 5.30
CA LYS A 15 1.25 -7.46 4.53
C LYS A 15 0.69 -6.05 4.34
N GLU A 16 1.09 -5.10 5.19
CA GLU A 16 0.72 -3.69 5.02
C GLU A 16 1.23 -3.12 3.70
N VAL A 17 2.40 -3.56 3.23
CA VAL A 17 2.99 -3.11 1.96
C VAL A 17 2.20 -3.67 0.78
N GLU A 18 1.80 -4.94 0.87
CA GLU A 18 0.94 -5.59 -0.14
C GLU A 18 -0.42 -4.88 -0.26
N LEU A 19 -1.08 -4.61 0.86
CA LEU A 19 -2.36 -3.89 0.91
C LEU A 19 -2.23 -2.46 0.37
N LEU A 20 -1.15 -1.77 0.72
CA LEU A 20 -0.87 -0.43 0.26
C LEU A 20 -0.75 -0.38 -1.28
N LEU A 21 0.08 -1.24 -1.85
CA LEU A 21 0.33 -1.29 -3.30
C LEU A 21 -0.89 -1.79 -4.08
N SER A 22 -1.52 -2.87 -3.63
CA SER A 22 -2.73 -3.41 -4.27
C SER A 22 -3.89 -2.41 -4.24
N GLY A 23 -4.06 -1.67 -3.14
CA GLY A 23 -5.03 -0.58 -3.03
C GLY A 23 -4.76 0.55 -4.03
N PHE A 24 -3.50 0.96 -4.17
CA PHE A 24 -3.10 1.98 -5.14
C PHE A 24 -3.40 1.54 -6.58
N PHE A 25 -2.94 0.34 -6.98
CA PHE A 25 -3.17 -0.18 -8.33
C PHE A 25 -4.65 -0.35 -8.64
N ARG A 26 -5.45 -0.81 -7.67
CA ARG A 26 -6.90 -0.90 -7.81
C ARG A 26 -7.52 0.45 -8.17
N GLU A 27 -7.20 1.50 -7.41
CA GLU A 27 -7.74 2.84 -7.66
C GLU A 27 -7.23 3.43 -8.98
N MET A 28 -5.95 3.21 -9.31
CA MET A 28 -5.35 3.66 -10.57
C MET A 28 -6.02 3.01 -11.78
N PHE A 29 -6.24 1.69 -11.76
CA PHE A 29 -6.91 0.98 -12.87
C PHE A 29 -8.38 1.36 -13.01
N LEU A 30 -9.07 1.64 -11.90
CA LEU A 30 -10.46 2.10 -11.91
C LEU A 30 -10.59 3.52 -12.46
N LYS A 31 -9.73 4.44 -12.02
CA LYS A 31 -9.82 5.87 -12.37
C LYS A 31 -9.11 6.24 -13.67
N ARG A 32 -8.13 5.44 -14.10
CA ARG A 32 -7.28 5.66 -15.29
C ARG A 32 -6.80 7.11 -15.41
N PRO A 33 -6.04 7.62 -14.42
CA PRO A 33 -5.62 9.01 -14.40
C PRO A 33 -4.71 9.34 -15.59
N GLY A 34 -4.85 10.53 -16.16
CA GLY A 34 -3.96 11.03 -17.21
C GLY A 34 -2.55 11.35 -16.70
N ASN A 35 -2.40 11.64 -15.41
CA ASN A 35 -1.13 11.86 -14.73
C ASN A 35 -0.97 10.91 -13.53
N ILE A 36 -0.15 9.87 -13.69
CA ILE A 36 0.05 8.85 -12.66
C ILE A 36 0.85 9.40 -11.47
N GLN A 37 1.78 10.34 -11.69
CA GLN A 37 2.63 10.86 -10.63
C GLN A 37 1.85 11.73 -9.64
N GLU A 38 0.99 12.61 -10.16
CA GLU A 38 0.08 13.43 -9.36
C GLU A 38 -0.92 12.56 -8.61
N PHE A 39 -1.51 11.56 -9.29
CA PHE A 39 -2.39 10.60 -8.64
C PHE A 39 -1.70 9.82 -7.51
N ALA A 40 -0.43 9.43 -7.70
CA ALA A 40 0.35 8.78 -6.65
C ALA A 40 0.63 9.73 -5.49
N ALA A 41 0.97 10.99 -5.75
CA ALA A 41 1.16 11.99 -4.71
C ALA A 41 -0.10 12.15 -3.86
N ASP A 42 -1.26 12.34 -4.48
CA ASP A 42 -2.54 12.47 -3.78
C ASP A 42 -2.89 11.21 -2.97
N TYR A 43 -2.70 10.02 -3.56
CA TYR A 43 -3.02 8.77 -2.90
C TYR A 43 -2.12 8.54 -1.68
N PHE A 44 -0.79 8.63 -1.84
CA PHE A 44 0.16 8.30 -0.77
C PHE A 44 0.31 9.40 0.29
N THR A 45 -0.16 10.62 0.02
CA THR A 45 -0.20 11.71 1.02
C THR A 45 -1.53 11.84 1.75
N ASP A 46 -2.56 11.04 1.41
CA ASP A 46 -3.84 11.05 2.14
C ASP A 46 -3.61 10.68 3.63
N PRO A 47 -3.88 11.58 4.59
CA PRO A 47 -3.65 11.33 6.01
C PRO A 47 -4.52 10.19 6.58
N ARG A 48 -5.55 9.77 5.87
CA ARG A 48 -6.44 8.67 6.27
C ARG A 48 -5.94 7.31 5.80
N LEU A 49 -5.00 7.27 4.85
CA LEU A 49 -4.48 6.04 4.28
C LEU A 49 -3.88 5.09 5.33
N PRO A 50 -3.05 5.54 6.30
CA PRO A 50 -2.51 4.65 7.33
C PRO A 50 -3.61 3.93 8.12
N ASN A 51 -4.65 4.65 8.53
CA ASN A 51 -5.79 4.07 9.25
C ASN A 51 -6.57 3.08 8.38
N LYS A 52 -6.76 3.38 7.09
CA LYS A 52 -7.42 2.46 6.15
C LYS A 52 -6.67 1.13 6.04
N ILE A 53 -5.34 1.18 5.90
CA ILE A 53 -4.49 -0.02 5.84
C ILE A 53 -4.53 -0.78 7.16
N HIS A 54 -4.44 -0.08 8.30
CA HIS A 54 -4.52 -0.70 9.62
C HIS A 54 -5.83 -1.48 9.85
N MET A 55 -6.96 -0.88 9.46
CA MET A 55 -8.27 -1.54 9.55
C MET A 55 -8.36 -2.77 8.65
N GLN A 56 -7.77 -2.73 7.44
CA GLN A 56 -7.70 -3.89 6.55
C GLN A 56 -6.84 -5.02 7.14
N LEU A 57 -5.69 -4.69 7.73
CA LEU A 57 -4.84 -5.67 8.42
C LEU A 57 -5.57 -6.37 9.57
N ILE A 58 -6.31 -5.62 10.40
CA ILE A 58 -7.12 -6.20 11.48
C ILE A 58 -8.16 -7.16 10.90
N LYS A 59 -8.83 -6.75 9.81
CA LYS A 59 -9.85 -7.59 9.16
C LYS A 59 -9.27 -8.89 8.63
N GLU A 60 -8.11 -8.85 7.98
CA GLU A 60 -7.46 -10.07 7.47
C GLU A 60 -6.98 -10.99 8.59
N LYS A 61 -6.41 -10.43 9.67
CA LYS A 61 -6.00 -11.22 10.84
C LYS A 61 -7.18 -11.93 11.53
N LYS A 62 -8.38 -11.36 11.46
CA LYS A 62 -9.60 -11.99 12.00
C LYS A 62 -10.19 -13.05 11.08
N ALA A 63 -9.81 -13.07 9.80
CA ALA A 63 -10.34 -13.99 8.80
C ALA A 63 -9.44 -15.22 8.54
N ALA A 64 -8.22 -15.21 9.08
CA ALA A 64 -7.27 -16.33 9.09
C ALA A 64 -7.39 -17.11 10.40
#